data_AF-A0A127PCX4-F1
#
_entry.id   AF-A0A127PCX4-F1
#
_cell.length_a   1.000
_cell.length_b   1.000
_cell.length_c   1.000
_cell.angle_alpha   90.00
_cell.angle_beta   90.00
_cell.angle_gamma   90.00
#
_symmetry.space_group_name_H-M   'P 1'
#
loop_
_entity.id
_entity.type
_entity.pdbx_description
1 polymer ?
#
loop_
_entity_poly.entity_id
_entity_poly.type
_entity_poly.pdbx_seq_one_letter_code
_entity_poly.pdbx_strand_id
1 'polypeptide(L)'
;MHQIRENEKFVFSEEELFDEFRASMHDDNFGEVIIMAGHFMLFFDTATKRLVPGIFEDVENEILKEQVKERVGIFPSYTWDLGVRLGEHYRLQHNKPAKLLLLVNDWQYVPDSGKASDYRSIFYETFNELPPNYLSRLKVSSQLSEKNILSSRRHMLAFPETWLRNRFQNAATRLVKAGKLQKRFLEDKPGKSEISFPDKSGNPLPLISCGITGCAGEITEMISEVHRAGGRYFVIMAPAECHTSIRTGIEIALSLYDLRGLKILVADPGGSGEITREEIYGRGVSLASYQV
;
A
#
# COMPACT_ATOMS: atom_id res chain seq x y z
N MET A 1 -15.59 5.76 19.96
CA MET A 1 -14.45 5.25 19.18
C MET A 1 -14.03 3.92 19.79
N HIS A 2 -13.81 2.90 18.97
CA HIS A 2 -13.29 1.63 19.47
C HIS A 2 -11.81 1.78 19.85
N GLN A 3 -11.37 1.07 20.90
CA GLN A 3 -9.97 1.06 21.29
C GLN A 3 -9.19 0.15 20.35
N ILE A 4 -8.41 0.74 19.45
CA ILE A 4 -7.45 0.00 18.62
C ILE A 4 -6.33 -0.50 19.53
N ARG A 5 -6.12 -1.82 19.54
CA ARG A 5 -4.94 -2.46 20.13
C ARG A 5 -3.81 -2.40 19.13
N GLU A 6 -2.67 -1.90 19.58
CA GLU A 6 -1.45 -1.74 18.80
C GLU A 6 -0.32 -2.48 19.51
N ASN A 7 0.46 -3.23 18.77
CA ASN A 7 1.70 -3.83 19.24
C ASN A 7 2.76 -3.64 18.17
N GLU A 8 3.87 -3.02 18.53
CA GLU A 8 4.98 -2.67 17.64
C GLU A 8 6.28 -3.27 18.16
N LYS A 9 7.12 -3.73 17.24
CA LYS A 9 8.47 -4.21 17.50
C LYS A 9 9.36 -4.00 16.29
N PHE A 10 10.65 -4.20 16.49
CA PHE A 10 11.65 -4.21 15.42
C PHE A 10 12.20 -5.61 15.21
N VAL A 11 12.44 -5.96 13.95
CA VAL A 11 13.13 -7.19 13.54
C VAL A 11 14.37 -6.83 12.75
N PHE A 12 15.42 -7.64 12.88
CA PHE A 12 16.76 -7.37 12.35
C PHE A 12 17.24 -8.44 11.37
N SER A 13 16.35 -9.34 10.94
CA SER A 13 16.60 -10.25 9.83
C SER A 13 15.30 -10.62 9.09
N GLU A 14 15.44 -11.10 7.84
CA GLU A 14 14.31 -11.61 7.07
C GLU A 14 13.66 -12.83 7.73
N GLU A 15 14.48 -13.69 8.34
CA GLU A 15 13.98 -14.89 9.04
C GLU A 15 13.11 -14.48 10.23
N GLU A 16 13.56 -13.53 11.04
CA GLU A 16 12.76 -12.95 12.13
C GLU A 16 11.45 -12.35 11.62
N LEU A 17 11.49 -11.54 10.55
CA LEU A 17 10.28 -10.97 9.97
C LEU A 17 9.30 -12.06 9.51
N PHE A 18 9.81 -13.10 8.84
CA PHE A 18 9.00 -14.19 8.34
C PHE A 18 8.37 -14.98 9.49
N ASP A 19 9.13 -15.29 10.53
CA ASP A 19 8.62 -16.01 11.70
C ASP A 19 7.56 -15.22 12.45
N GLU A 20 7.69 -13.90 12.51
CA GLU A 20 6.67 -13.04 13.10
C GLU A 20 5.39 -12.98 12.25
N PHE A 21 5.53 -12.95 10.93
CA PHE A 21 4.38 -13.12 10.05
C PHE A 21 3.69 -14.46 10.30
N ARG A 22 4.44 -15.57 10.32
CA ARG A 22 3.90 -16.92 10.60
C ARG A 22 3.18 -16.99 11.94
N ALA A 23 3.81 -16.49 13.00
CA ALA A 23 3.25 -16.47 14.35
C ALA A 23 1.90 -15.74 14.37
N SER A 24 1.78 -14.64 13.61
CA SER A 24 0.55 -13.86 13.51
C SER A 24 -0.56 -14.54 12.68
N MET A 25 -0.23 -15.54 11.86
CA MET A 25 -1.15 -16.24 10.95
C MET A 25 -1.90 -17.42 11.56
N HIS A 26 -1.53 -17.88 12.76
CA HIS A 26 -2.17 -19.01 13.44
C HIS A 26 -3.60 -18.75 13.95
N ASP A 27 -4.22 -17.62 13.62
CA ASP A 27 -5.56 -17.28 14.07
C ASP A 27 -6.62 -17.89 13.14
N ASP A 28 -7.27 -18.96 13.63
CA ASP A 28 -8.28 -19.69 12.89
C ASP A 28 -9.55 -18.87 12.57
N ASN A 29 -9.72 -17.70 13.20
CA ASN A 29 -10.88 -16.84 12.98
C ASN A 29 -10.89 -16.16 11.61
N PHE A 30 -9.76 -16.15 10.89
CA PHE A 30 -9.70 -15.55 9.56
C PHE A 30 -9.89 -16.61 8.47
N GLY A 31 -10.80 -16.33 7.53
CA GLY A 31 -11.08 -17.20 6.38
C GLY A 31 -10.13 -17.01 5.20
N GLU A 32 -9.38 -15.91 5.16
CA GLU A 32 -8.35 -15.62 4.14
C GLU A 32 -7.34 -14.60 4.66
N VAL A 33 -6.17 -14.55 4.03
CA VAL A 33 -5.20 -13.45 4.19
C VAL A 33 -5.05 -12.67 2.89
N ILE A 34 -5.04 -11.34 3.01
CA ILE A 34 -4.71 -10.43 1.92
C ILE A 34 -3.31 -9.89 2.20
N ILE A 35 -2.43 -9.84 1.21
CA ILE A 35 -1.05 -9.39 1.37
C ILE A 35 -0.77 -8.30 0.34
N MET A 36 -0.61 -7.05 0.79
CA MET A 36 -0.12 -5.97 -0.06
C MET A 36 1.39 -6.04 -0.13
N ALA A 37 1.89 -6.22 -1.35
CA ALA A 37 3.27 -6.52 -1.67
C ALA A 37 3.61 -5.99 -3.08
N GLY A 38 4.88 -5.74 -3.34
CA GLY A 38 5.32 -5.27 -4.66
C GLY A 38 4.80 -3.89 -5.02
N HIS A 39 4.61 -3.03 -4.01
CA HIS A 39 4.22 -1.66 -4.27
C HIS A 39 5.30 -0.97 -5.11
N PHE A 40 4.91 -0.42 -6.26
CA PHE A 40 5.79 0.32 -7.15
C PHE A 40 5.20 1.65 -7.58
N MET A 41 6.09 2.55 -8.00
CA MET A 41 5.76 3.86 -8.53
C MET A 41 5.82 3.82 -10.05
N LEU A 42 5.00 4.62 -10.73
CA LEU A 42 5.14 4.83 -12.17
C LEU A 42 6.17 5.92 -12.45
N PHE A 43 7.09 5.64 -13.37
CA PHE A 43 8.08 6.60 -13.85
C PHE A 43 7.85 6.93 -15.32
N PHE A 44 8.17 8.16 -15.72
CA PHE A 44 8.08 8.57 -17.12
C PHE A 44 9.35 8.22 -17.90
N ASP A 45 9.23 7.28 -18.84
CA ASP A 45 10.29 7.01 -19.79
C ASP A 45 10.23 8.00 -20.95
N THR A 46 11.23 8.87 -21.03
CA THR A 46 11.33 9.91 -22.06
C THR A 46 11.57 9.34 -23.46
N ALA A 47 12.16 8.14 -23.57
CA ALA A 47 12.43 7.49 -24.85
C ALA A 47 11.13 6.99 -25.50
N THR A 48 10.30 6.28 -24.72
CA THR A 48 9.01 5.75 -25.20
C THR A 48 7.84 6.71 -25.01
N LYS A 49 8.04 7.80 -24.25
CA LYS A 49 7.02 8.78 -23.84
C LYS A 49 5.85 8.14 -23.10
N ARG A 50 6.13 7.13 -22.27
CA ARG A 50 5.12 6.36 -21.53
C ARG A 50 5.48 6.28 -20.06
N LEU A 51 4.46 6.03 -19.24
CA LEU A 51 4.69 5.60 -17.87
C LEU A 51 5.06 4.12 -17.86
N VAL A 52 6.06 3.77 -17.08
CA VAL A 52 6.54 2.40 -16.88
C VAL A 52 6.63 2.07 -15.39
N PRO A 53 6.49 0.79 -14.99
CA PRO A 53 6.68 0.38 -13.61
C PRO A 53 8.10 0.68 -13.12
N GLY A 54 8.22 1.29 -11.94
CA GLY A 54 9.48 1.55 -11.25
C GLY A 54 10.02 0.30 -10.56
N ILE A 55 10.32 -0.73 -11.34
CA ILE A 55 10.97 -1.97 -10.91
C ILE A 55 12.27 -2.03 -11.70
N PHE A 56 13.39 -1.61 -11.09
CA PHE A 56 14.61 -1.35 -11.86
C PHE A 56 15.13 -2.61 -12.58
N GLU A 57 14.83 -3.80 -12.06
CA GLU A 57 15.17 -5.06 -12.70
C GLU A 57 14.41 -5.32 -14.01
N ASP A 58 13.28 -4.65 -14.23
CA ASP A 58 12.44 -4.72 -15.44
C ASP A 58 12.62 -3.50 -16.38
N VAL A 59 13.38 -2.48 -15.98
CA VAL A 59 13.56 -1.25 -16.79
C VAL A 59 14.67 -1.43 -17.83
N GLU A 60 14.32 -1.26 -19.10
CA GLU A 60 15.27 -1.38 -20.23
C GLU A 60 16.15 -0.13 -20.44
N ASN A 61 15.60 1.06 -20.19
CA ASN A 61 16.33 2.32 -20.35
C ASN A 61 17.33 2.50 -19.19
N GLU A 62 18.62 2.34 -19.46
CA GLU A 62 19.68 2.38 -18.43
C GLU A 62 19.71 3.68 -17.61
N ILE A 63 19.40 4.84 -18.20
CA ILE A 63 19.33 6.11 -17.44
C ILE A 63 18.17 6.07 -16.45
N LEU A 64 16.99 5.66 -16.92
CA LEU A 64 15.82 5.55 -16.07
C LEU A 64 16.02 4.45 -15.01
N LYS A 65 16.66 3.35 -15.37
CA LYS A 65 16.95 2.23 -14.47
C LYS A 65 17.77 2.66 -13.27
N GLU A 66 18.84 3.43 -13.48
CA GLU A 66 19.63 3.95 -12.35
C GLU A 66 18.81 4.93 -11.50
N GLN A 67 17.98 5.79 -12.11
CA GLN A 67 17.08 6.68 -11.35
C GLN A 67 16.06 5.90 -10.49
N VAL A 68 15.47 4.85 -11.06
CA VAL A 68 14.53 3.97 -10.34
C VAL A 68 15.27 3.25 -9.21
N LYS A 69 16.43 2.69 -9.50
CA LYS A 69 17.26 1.97 -8.51
C LYS A 69 17.67 2.88 -7.35
N GLU A 70 18.13 4.09 -7.61
CA GLU A 70 18.45 5.08 -6.56
C GLU A 70 17.23 5.45 -5.72
N ARG A 71 16.05 5.55 -6.35
CA ARG A 71 14.84 6.01 -5.67
C ARG A 71 14.16 4.91 -4.83
N VAL A 72 14.00 3.72 -5.40
CA VAL A 72 13.20 2.64 -4.80
C VAL A 72 14.01 1.41 -4.42
N GLY A 73 15.16 1.19 -5.06
CA GLY A 73 16.00 0.02 -4.81
C GLY A 73 15.27 -1.31 -5.08
N ILE A 74 15.60 -2.34 -4.30
CA ILE A 74 15.00 -3.68 -4.43
C ILE A 74 13.60 -3.79 -3.83
N PHE A 75 13.08 -2.76 -3.16
CA PHE A 75 11.84 -2.83 -2.39
C PHE A 75 10.66 -3.46 -3.14
N PRO A 76 10.34 -3.09 -4.41
CA PRO A 76 9.20 -3.67 -5.10
C PRO A 76 9.39 -5.18 -5.34
N SER A 77 10.50 -5.58 -5.94
CA SER A 77 10.80 -7.00 -6.22
C SER A 77 10.94 -7.83 -4.95
N TYR A 78 11.58 -7.25 -3.93
CA TYR A 78 11.81 -7.87 -2.64
C TYR A 78 10.52 -8.18 -1.89
N THR A 79 9.66 -7.18 -1.73
CA THR A 79 8.38 -7.36 -1.02
C THR A 79 7.43 -8.26 -1.79
N TRP A 80 7.48 -8.24 -3.13
CA TRP A 80 6.72 -9.19 -3.96
C TRP A 80 7.12 -10.63 -3.69
N ASP A 81 8.42 -10.96 -3.71
CA ASP A 81 8.94 -12.30 -3.38
C ASP A 81 8.51 -12.72 -1.96
N LEU A 82 8.66 -11.82 -0.99
CA LEU A 82 8.24 -12.05 0.39
C LEU A 82 6.73 -12.34 0.49
N GLY A 83 5.91 -11.57 -0.24
CA GLY A 83 4.46 -11.73 -0.26
C GLY A 83 4.01 -13.05 -0.90
N VAL A 84 4.65 -13.47 -1.98
CA VAL A 84 4.41 -14.77 -2.63
C VAL A 84 4.76 -15.91 -1.65
N ARG A 85 5.95 -15.88 -1.04
CA ARG A 85 6.38 -16.88 -0.06
C ARG A 85 5.45 -16.96 1.14
N LEU A 86 4.99 -15.81 1.62
CA LEU A 86 4.08 -15.72 2.75
C LEU A 86 2.69 -16.28 2.42
N GLY A 87 2.14 -15.94 1.25
CA GLY A 87 0.86 -16.46 0.81
C GLY A 87 0.90 -17.97 0.52
N GLU A 88 2.00 -18.48 -0.02
CA GLU A 88 2.22 -19.92 -0.20
C GLU A 88 2.28 -20.65 1.14
N HIS A 89 3.04 -20.12 2.10
CA HIS A 89 3.09 -20.66 3.45
C HIS A 89 1.70 -20.71 4.10
N TYR A 90 0.94 -19.62 4.03
CA TYR A 90 -0.42 -19.56 4.60
C TYR A 90 -1.34 -20.63 4.01
N ARG A 91 -1.31 -20.81 2.68
CA ARG A 91 -2.11 -21.82 1.98
C ARG A 91 -1.72 -23.23 2.40
N LEU A 92 -0.42 -23.53 2.49
CA LEU A 92 0.08 -24.85 2.88
C LEU A 92 -0.26 -25.21 4.33
N GLN A 93 -0.12 -24.26 5.26
CA GLN A 93 -0.33 -24.52 6.68
C GLN A 93 -1.80 -24.55 7.08
N HIS A 94 -2.62 -23.65 6.53
CA HIS A 94 -3.99 -23.45 6.98
C HIS A 94 -5.05 -23.97 6.02
N ASN A 95 -4.67 -24.34 4.79
CA ASN A 95 -5.61 -24.70 3.72
C ASN A 95 -6.69 -23.63 3.49
N LYS A 96 -6.29 -22.35 3.61
CA LYS A 96 -7.15 -21.18 3.45
C LYS A 96 -6.64 -20.28 2.31
N PRO A 97 -7.53 -19.54 1.62
CA PRO A 97 -7.12 -18.61 0.57
C PRO A 97 -6.11 -17.56 1.04
N ALA A 98 -5.11 -17.30 0.20
CA ALA A 98 -4.27 -16.12 0.26
C ALA A 98 -4.43 -15.34 -1.06
N LYS A 99 -4.50 -14.02 -0.98
CA LYS A 99 -4.52 -13.12 -2.15
C LYS A 99 -3.44 -12.06 -2.05
N LEU A 100 -2.86 -11.72 -3.21
CA LEU A 100 -1.86 -10.66 -3.34
C LEU A 100 -2.54 -9.37 -3.83
N LEU A 101 -2.24 -8.25 -3.19
CA LEU A 101 -2.74 -6.92 -3.58
C LEU A 101 -1.57 -6.10 -4.09
N LEU A 102 -1.64 -5.68 -5.35
CA LEU A 102 -0.65 -4.78 -5.95
C LEU A 102 -1.11 -3.32 -5.88
N LEU A 103 -0.42 -2.50 -5.09
CA LEU A 103 -0.65 -1.06 -4.99
C LEU A 103 0.27 -0.32 -5.97
N VAL A 104 -0.27 0.61 -6.77
CA VAL A 104 0.52 1.37 -7.75
C VAL A 104 0.44 2.86 -7.43
N ASN A 105 1.59 3.47 -7.11
CA ASN A 105 1.71 4.93 -7.02
C ASN A 105 1.79 5.49 -8.44
N ASP A 106 0.65 5.97 -8.93
CA ASP A 106 0.45 6.41 -10.31
C ASP A 106 0.47 7.93 -10.48
N TRP A 107 0.96 8.70 -9.51
CA TRP A 107 0.90 10.17 -9.55
C TRP A 107 2.25 10.88 -9.33
N GLN A 108 3.20 10.27 -8.63
CA GLN A 108 4.34 11.02 -8.09
C GLN A 108 5.38 11.44 -9.15
N TYR A 109 5.60 10.63 -10.20
CA TYR A 109 6.55 10.92 -11.29
C TYR A 109 5.88 10.99 -12.67
N VAL A 110 4.62 11.44 -12.70
CA VAL A 110 3.91 11.74 -13.95
C VAL A 110 4.35 13.11 -14.47
N PRO A 111 4.67 13.27 -15.76
CA PRO A 111 5.23 14.51 -16.27
C PRO A 111 4.20 15.64 -16.30
N ASP A 112 4.66 16.87 -16.09
CA ASP A 112 3.85 18.09 -16.19
C ASP A 112 3.58 18.52 -17.64
N SER A 113 4.32 17.96 -18.61
CA SER A 113 4.19 18.25 -20.03
C SER A 113 2.98 17.52 -20.63
N GLY A 114 1.77 17.89 -20.22
CA GLY A 114 0.52 17.30 -20.70
C GLY A 114 -0.49 17.08 -19.58
N LYS A 115 -1.62 16.46 -19.89
CA LYS A 115 -2.58 16.07 -18.85
C LYS A 115 -2.12 14.76 -18.21
N ALA A 116 -1.78 14.81 -16.93
CA ALA A 116 -1.41 13.63 -16.14
C ALA A 116 -2.44 12.48 -16.20
N SER A 117 -3.72 12.79 -16.46
CA SER A 117 -4.76 11.77 -16.70
C SER A 117 -4.48 10.90 -17.93
N ASP A 118 -3.92 11.48 -18.98
CA ASP A 118 -3.81 10.82 -20.28
C ASP A 118 -2.71 9.77 -20.24
N TYR A 119 -1.56 10.11 -19.63
CA TYR A 119 -0.47 9.17 -19.36
C TYR A 119 -0.91 7.97 -18.51
N ARG A 120 -1.68 8.22 -17.44
CA ARG A 120 -2.20 7.15 -16.57
C ARG A 120 -3.20 6.26 -17.30
N SER A 121 -4.11 6.83 -18.08
CA SER A 121 -5.07 6.05 -18.87
C SER A 121 -4.35 5.12 -19.84
N ILE A 122 -3.36 5.64 -20.58
CA ILE A 122 -2.55 4.82 -21.50
C ILE A 122 -1.83 3.69 -20.77
N PHE A 123 -1.26 3.96 -19.59
CA PHE A 123 -0.64 2.90 -18.78
C PHE A 123 -1.65 1.80 -18.45
N TYR A 124 -2.79 2.14 -17.85
CA TYR A 124 -3.79 1.13 -17.43
C TYR A 124 -4.55 0.46 -18.57
N GLU A 125 -4.59 1.05 -19.78
CA GLU A 125 -5.10 0.37 -20.99
C GLU A 125 -4.17 -0.76 -21.45
N THR A 126 -2.87 -0.64 -21.16
CA THR A 126 -1.84 -1.62 -21.59
C THR A 126 -1.37 -2.55 -20.47
N PHE A 127 -1.58 -2.18 -19.21
CA PHE A 127 -1.18 -2.94 -18.03
C PHE A 127 -2.10 -4.14 -17.77
N ASN A 128 -2.09 -5.12 -18.66
CA ASN A 128 -2.94 -6.31 -18.62
C ASN A 128 -2.23 -7.55 -18.05
N GLU A 129 -0.98 -7.41 -17.66
CA GLU A 129 -0.09 -8.45 -17.16
C GLU A 129 0.77 -7.89 -16.02
N LEU A 130 1.14 -8.73 -15.06
CA LEU A 130 2.08 -8.35 -14.01
C LEU A 130 3.49 -8.13 -14.59
N PRO A 131 4.33 -7.28 -13.96
CA PRO A 131 5.71 -7.10 -14.38
C PRO A 131 6.48 -8.44 -14.53
N PRO A 132 7.40 -8.57 -15.50
CA PRO A 132 8.09 -9.84 -15.78
C PRO A 132 8.75 -10.48 -14.56
N ASN A 133 9.42 -9.69 -13.71
CA ASN A 133 10.00 -10.21 -12.47
C ASN A 133 8.94 -10.69 -11.48
N TYR A 134 7.75 -10.09 -11.46
CA TYR A 134 6.68 -10.52 -10.57
C TYR A 134 6.07 -11.84 -11.04
N LEU A 135 5.87 -11.97 -12.35
CA LEU A 135 5.41 -13.22 -12.96
C LEU A 135 6.39 -14.36 -12.75
N SER A 136 7.68 -14.12 -12.93
CA SER A 136 8.70 -15.16 -12.77
C SER A 136 8.69 -15.73 -11.35
N ARG A 137 8.58 -14.86 -10.33
CA ARG A 137 8.45 -15.26 -8.93
C ARG A 137 7.15 -15.98 -8.63
N LEU A 138 6.03 -15.49 -9.16
CA LEU A 138 4.72 -16.11 -8.96
C LEU A 138 4.66 -17.52 -9.57
N LYS A 139 5.30 -17.74 -10.74
CA LYS A 139 5.39 -19.05 -11.42
C LYS A 139 6.18 -20.10 -10.64
N VAL A 140 7.08 -19.70 -9.74
CA VAL A 140 7.83 -20.61 -8.88
C VAL A 140 6.96 -21.13 -7.73
N SER A 141 5.90 -20.41 -7.36
CA SER A 141 4.99 -20.85 -6.31
C SER A 141 4.15 -22.04 -6.76
N SER A 142 4.02 -23.04 -5.87
CA SER A 142 3.13 -24.19 -6.10
C SER A 142 1.67 -23.92 -5.73
N GLN A 143 1.43 -22.83 -4.98
CA GLN A 143 0.13 -22.53 -4.37
C GLN A 143 -0.55 -21.28 -4.93
N LEU A 144 0.24 -20.36 -5.49
CA LEU A 144 -0.23 -19.09 -5.98
C LEU A 144 -0.09 -18.98 -7.50
N SER A 145 -1.00 -18.23 -8.10
CA SER A 145 -1.03 -17.92 -9.51
C SER A 145 -1.68 -16.54 -9.70
N GLU A 146 -1.77 -16.06 -10.94
CA GLU A 146 -2.43 -14.78 -11.24
C GLU A 146 -3.90 -14.73 -10.78
N LYS A 147 -4.56 -15.89 -10.64
CA LYS A 147 -5.92 -15.99 -10.08
C LYS A 147 -6.01 -15.57 -8.62
N ASN A 148 -4.87 -15.48 -7.93
CA ASN A 148 -4.78 -15.05 -6.54
C ASN A 148 -4.49 -13.55 -6.41
N ILE A 149 -4.40 -12.81 -7.51
CA ILE A 149 -4.33 -11.35 -7.45
C ILE A 149 -5.71 -10.80 -7.05
N LEU A 150 -5.75 -10.00 -6.00
CA LEU A 150 -6.94 -9.28 -5.60
C LEU A 150 -7.15 -8.12 -6.57
N SER A 151 -8.27 -8.16 -7.31
CA SER A 151 -8.68 -7.05 -8.16
C SER A 151 -9.26 -5.90 -7.33
N SER A 152 -9.05 -4.68 -7.81
CA SER A 152 -9.82 -3.53 -7.35
C SER A 152 -11.05 -3.35 -8.23
N ARG A 153 -11.99 -2.49 -7.81
CA ARG A 153 -13.09 -2.06 -8.68
C ARG A 153 -12.63 -1.20 -9.87
N ARG A 154 -11.39 -0.74 -9.87
CA ARG A 154 -10.83 0.08 -10.96
C ARG A 154 -10.02 -0.72 -11.96
N HIS A 155 -9.29 -1.74 -11.50
CA HIS A 155 -8.35 -2.49 -12.33
C HIS A 155 -8.22 -3.93 -11.86
N MET A 156 -8.07 -4.87 -12.80
CA MET A 156 -8.09 -6.30 -12.50
C MET A 156 -6.83 -6.82 -11.78
N LEU A 157 -5.70 -6.14 -11.98
CA LEU A 157 -4.41 -6.53 -11.39
C LEU A 157 -3.94 -5.65 -10.24
N ALA A 158 -4.56 -4.47 -10.03
CA ALA A 158 -3.94 -3.44 -9.20
C ALA A 158 -4.93 -2.50 -8.54
N PHE A 159 -4.44 -1.78 -7.54
CA PHE A 159 -5.07 -0.68 -6.84
C PHE A 159 -4.32 0.61 -7.21
N PRO A 160 -4.87 1.44 -8.12
CA PRO A 160 -4.27 2.75 -8.43
C PRO A 160 -4.45 3.73 -7.27
N GLU A 161 -3.36 4.34 -6.78
CA GLU A 161 -3.42 5.30 -5.67
C GLU A 161 -4.29 6.51 -6.02
N THR A 162 -4.23 7.05 -7.23
CA THR A 162 -5.06 8.21 -7.61
C THR A 162 -6.55 7.90 -7.55
N TRP A 163 -6.94 6.67 -7.85
CA TRP A 163 -8.32 6.23 -7.70
C TRP A 163 -8.72 6.18 -6.22
N LEU A 164 -7.86 5.62 -5.35
CA LEU A 164 -8.08 5.60 -3.90
C LEU A 164 -8.14 7.02 -3.31
N ARG A 165 -7.26 7.94 -3.73
CA ARG A 165 -7.28 9.37 -3.37
C ARG A 165 -8.62 10.00 -3.68
N ASN A 166 -9.10 9.86 -4.91
CA ASN A 166 -10.36 10.46 -5.36
C ASN A 166 -11.55 9.90 -4.57
N ARG A 167 -11.53 8.60 -4.26
CA ARG A 167 -12.56 7.99 -3.41
C ARG A 167 -12.54 8.57 -2.00
N PHE A 168 -11.35 8.74 -1.42
CA PHE A 168 -11.22 9.30 -0.09
C PHE A 168 -11.71 10.75 -0.05
N GLN A 169 -11.41 11.58 -1.07
CA GLN A 169 -11.94 12.95 -1.15
C GLN A 169 -13.48 13.00 -1.10
N ASN A 170 -14.12 12.09 -1.84
CA ASN A 170 -15.57 11.94 -1.85
C ASN A 170 -16.10 11.43 -0.50
N ALA A 171 -15.38 10.53 0.16
CA ALA A 171 -15.71 10.04 1.49
C ALA A 171 -15.53 11.14 2.56
N ALA A 172 -14.43 11.87 2.53
CA ALA A 172 -14.09 12.94 3.47
C ALA A 172 -15.18 14.02 3.52
N THR A 173 -15.72 14.42 2.37
CA THR A 173 -16.85 15.37 2.32
C THR A 173 -18.08 14.86 3.10
N ARG A 174 -18.38 13.55 3.00
CA ARG A 174 -19.48 12.93 3.77
C ARG A 174 -19.16 12.82 5.26
N LEU A 175 -17.90 12.48 5.59
CA LEU A 175 -17.44 12.36 6.98
C LEU A 175 -17.41 13.70 7.70
N VAL A 176 -17.05 14.79 7.01
CA VAL A 176 -17.16 16.17 7.53
C VAL A 176 -18.62 16.51 7.83
N LYS A 177 -19.55 16.24 6.90
CA LYS A 177 -20.99 16.47 7.13
C LYS A 177 -21.54 15.66 8.31
N ALA A 178 -21.00 14.46 8.54
CA ALA A 178 -21.36 13.61 9.66
C ALA A 178 -20.64 13.97 10.98
N GLY A 179 -19.83 15.05 11.02
CA GLY A 179 -19.08 15.47 12.20
C GLY A 179 -17.93 14.54 12.60
N LYS A 180 -17.52 13.62 11.72
CA LYS A 180 -16.44 12.64 11.97
C LYS A 180 -15.05 13.16 11.59
N LEU A 181 -14.97 14.12 10.68
CA LEU A 181 -13.74 14.83 10.31
C LEU A 181 -13.92 16.33 10.50
N GLN A 182 -12.84 17.04 10.78
CA GLN A 182 -12.85 18.48 10.94
C GLN A 182 -12.46 19.16 9.63
N LYS A 183 -13.17 20.21 9.24
CA LYS A 183 -12.80 21.06 8.10
C LYS A 183 -12.48 22.46 8.62
N ARG A 184 -11.27 22.94 8.36
CA ARG A 184 -10.80 24.28 8.71
C ARG A 184 -10.42 25.06 7.46
N PHE A 185 -10.72 26.35 7.42
CA PHE A 185 -10.20 27.24 6.38
C PHE A 185 -8.84 27.80 6.81
N LEU A 186 -7.90 27.86 5.87
CA LEU A 186 -6.55 28.31 6.14
C LEU A 186 -6.52 29.85 6.12
N GLU A 187 -6.19 30.47 7.25
CA GLU A 187 -6.17 31.93 7.41
C GLU A 187 -5.15 32.60 6.48
N ASP A 188 -4.04 31.92 6.21
CA ASP A 188 -2.94 32.36 5.33
C ASP A 188 -3.22 32.15 3.83
N LYS A 189 -4.28 31.41 3.47
CA LYS A 189 -4.61 31.06 2.08
C LYS A 189 -6.11 31.19 1.81
N PRO A 190 -6.58 32.37 1.36
CA PRO A 190 -7.99 32.63 1.09
C PRO A 190 -8.64 31.55 0.20
N GLY A 191 -9.76 31.00 0.66
CA GLY A 191 -10.52 29.97 -0.06
C GLY A 191 -9.95 28.56 0.00
N LYS A 192 -8.77 28.35 0.63
CA LYS A 192 -8.22 27.00 0.83
C LYS A 192 -8.68 26.43 2.17
N SER A 193 -8.93 25.12 2.18
CA SER A 193 -9.33 24.40 3.38
C SER A 193 -8.45 23.17 3.61
N GLU A 194 -8.40 22.78 4.88
CA GLU A 194 -7.80 21.57 5.38
C GLU A 194 -8.90 20.69 5.98
N ILE A 195 -8.85 19.39 5.68
CA ILE A 195 -9.66 18.38 6.37
C ILE A 195 -8.72 17.52 7.19
N SER A 196 -8.99 17.39 8.48
CA SER A 196 -8.17 16.66 9.45
C SER A 196 -8.97 15.61 10.22
N PHE A 197 -8.25 14.58 10.66
CA PHE A 197 -8.73 13.60 11.61
C PHE A 197 -8.22 14.00 13.01
N PRO A 198 -9.10 14.22 14.00
CA PRO A 198 -8.65 14.44 15.36
C PRO A 198 -8.13 13.12 15.93
N ASP A 199 -6.87 13.10 16.36
CA ASP A 199 -6.30 11.94 17.05
C ASP A 199 -6.95 11.74 18.45
N LYS A 200 -6.50 10.70 19.17
CA LYS A 200 -7.01 10.41 20.54
C LYS A 200 -6.77 11.56 21.53
N SER A 201 -5.78 12.41 21.29
CA SER A 201 -5.44 13.59 22.10
C SER A 201 -6.16 14.85 21.63
N GLY A 202 -6.95 14.77 20.55
CA GLY A 202 -7.65 15.89 19.94
C GLY A 202 -6.79 16.73 18.99
N ASN A 203 -5.55 16.32 18.70
CA ASN A 203 -4.71 17.03 17.74
C ASN A 203 -5.18 16.76 16.31
N PRO A 204 -5.24 17.78 15.44
CA PRO A 204 -5.64 17.60 14.06
C PRO A 204 -4.51 16.96 13.25
N LEU A 205 -4.75 15.76 12.72
CA LEU A 205 -3.89 15.13 11.72
C LEU A 205 -4.42 15.48 10.31
N PRO A 206 -3.71 16.29 9.51
CA PRO A 206 -4.20 16.71 8.20
C PRO A 206 -4.26 15.54 7.22
N LEU A 207 -5.41 15.39 6.56
CA LEU A 207 -5.67 14.31 5.58
C LEU A 207 -5.84 14.84 4.17
N ILE A 208 -6.44 16.02 4.05
CA ILE A 208 -6.57 16.75 2.80
C ILE A 208 -6.14 18.18 3.07
N SER A 209 -5.08 18.65 2.41
CA SER A 209 -4.65 20.04 2.48
C SER A 209 -4.76 20.68 1.10
N CYS A 210 -5.44 21.83 1.02
CA CYS A 210 -5.63 22.55 -0.24
C CYS A 210 -6.26 21.69 -1.37
N GLY A 211 -7.09 20.71 -1.02
CA GLY A 211 -7.72 19.77 -1.97
C GLY A 211 -6.85 18.57 -2.37
N ILE A 212 -5.63 18.44 -1.84
CA ILE A 212 -4.74 17.31 -2.10
C ILE A 212 -4.83 16.32 -0.95
N THR A 213 -5.14 15.08 -1.27
CA THR A 213 -5.20 13.97 -0.29
C THR A 213 -3.80 13.44 -0.02
N GLY A 214 -3.43 13.30 1.25
CA GLY A 214 -2.21 12.61 1.64
C GLY A 214 -2.37 11.09 1.64
N CYS A 215 -1.26 10.36 1.74
CA CYS A 215 -1.22 8.90 1.61
C CYS A 215 -2.14 8.17 2.62
N ALA A 216 -2.41 8.75 3.79
CA ALA A 216 -3.35 8.18 4.77
C ALA A 216 -4.76 7.95 4.20
N GLY A 217 -5.23 8.83 3.30
CA GLY A 217 -6.53 8.69 2.64
C GLY A 217 -6.58 7.49 1.68
N GLU A 218 -5.48 7.24 0.96
CA GLU A 218 -5.37 6.06 0.08
C GLU A 218 -5.40 4.77 0.87
N ILE A 219 -4.61 4.69 1.94
CA ILE A 219 -4.55 3.53 2.82
C ILE A 219 -5.93 3.26 3.44
N THR A 220 -6.63 4.30 3.88
CA THR A 220 -8.00 4.17 4.41
C THR A 220 -8.94 3.54 3.39
N GLU A 221 -8.95 4.04 2.15
CA GLU A 221 -9.83 3.49 1.11
C GLU A 221 -9.39 2.09 0.66
N MET A 222 -8.08 1.80 0.59
CA MET A 222 -7.58 0.46 0.29
C MET A 222 -8.09 -0.55 1.32
N ILE A 223 -7.94 -0.25 2.61
CA ILE A 223 -8.43 -1.10 3.70
C ILE A 223 -9.95 -1.27 3.60
N SER A 224 -10.68 -0.19 3.29
CA SER A 224 -12.13 -0.26 3.10
C SER A 224 -12.52 -1.15 1.92
N GLU A 225 -11.78 -1.12 0.80
CA GLU A 225 -12.04 -1.97 -0.36
C GLU A 225 -11.75 -3.44 -0.05
N VAL A 226 -10.63 -3.72 0.62
CA VAL A 226 -10.27 -5.07 1.09
C VAL A 226 -11.35 -5.63 2.02
N HIS A 227 -11.79 -4.85 3.00
CA HIS A 227 -12.84 -5.28 3.92
C HIS A 227 -14.17 -5.55 3.21
N ARG A 228 -14.55 -4.72 2.23
CA ARG A 228 -15.76 -4.93 1.41
C ARG A 228 -15.66 -6.19 0.55
N ALA A 229 -14.47 -6.56 0.12
CA ALA A 229 -14.20 -7.80 -0.60
C ALA A 229 -14.22 -9.06 0.30
N GLY A 230 -14.44 -8.90 1.62
CA GLY A 230 -14.47 -9.99 2.58
C GLY A 230 -13.18 -10.18 3.38
N GLY A 231 -12.11 -9.46 3.03
CA GLY A 231 -10.82 -9.55 3.72
C GLY A 231 -10.93 -9.13 5.18
N ARG A 232 -10.44 -9.97 6.09
CA ARG A 232 -10.42 -9.70 7.55
C ARG A 232 -9.03 -9.77 8.16
N TYR A 233 -8.06 -10.27 7.40
CA TYR A 233 -6.67 -10.24 7.80
C TYR A 233 -5.83 -9.70 6.65
N PHE A 234 -5.15 -8.60 6.93
CA PHE A 234 -4.43 -7.83 5.92
C PHE A 234 -2.99 -7.59 6.34
N VAL A 235 -2.04 -8.05 5.54
CA VAL A 235 -0.62 -7.74 5.67
C VAL A 235 -0.27 -6.61 4.69
N ILE A 236 0.41 -5.58 5.17
CA ILE A 236 0.83 -4.41 4.41
C ILE A 236 2.34 -4.32 4.49
N MET A 237 3.04 -4.54 3.37
CA MET A 237 4.46 -4.26 3.25
C MET A 237 4.64 -2.97 2.46
N ALA A 238 5.14 -1.93 3.11
CA ALA A 238 5.22 -0.60 2.53
C ALA A 238 6.56 0.08 2.84
N PRO A 239 6.94 1.14 2.15
CA PRO A 239 8.16 1.87 2.48
C PRO A 239 8.13 2.48 3.89
N ALA A 240 9.28 2.53 4.57
CA ALA A 240 9.40 3.14 5.91
C ALA A 240 8.97 4.61 5.94
N GLU A 241 9.20 5.36 4.85
CA GLU A 241 8.73 6.75 4.70
C GLU A 241 7.19 6.87 4.79
N CYS A 242 6.46 5.79 4.54
CA CYS A 242 5.00 5.76 4.58
C CYS A 242 4.42 5.42 5.97
N HIS A 243 5.25 5.06 6.96
CA HIS A 243 4.79 4.53 8.26
C HIS A 243 3.71 5.40 8.93
N THR A 244 3.96 6.70 9.06
CA THR A 244 3.01 7.64 9.70
C THR A 244 1.68 7.72 8.96
N SER A 245 1.74 7.75 7.62
CA SER A 245 0.55 7.79 6.78
C SER A 245 -0.26 6.49 6.86
N ILE A 246 0.43 5.34 6.91
CA ILE A 246 -0.22 4.03 7.03
C ILE A 246 -0.91 3.89 8.38
N ARG A 247 -0.22 4.21 9.48
CA ARG A 247 -0.81 4.23 10.82
C ARG A 247 -2.07 5.10 10.86
N THR A 248 -1.96 6.34 10.38
CA THR A 248 -3.10 7.27 10.34
C THR A 248 -4.25 6.69 9.50
N GLY A 249 -3.97 6.11 8.33
CA GLY A 249 -4.97 5.49 7.48
C GLY A 249 -5.67 4.28 8.13
N ILE A 250 -4.92 3.46 8.86
CA ILE A 250 -5.45 2.33 9.64
C ILE A 250 -6.35 2.85 10.77
N GLU A 251 -5.91 3.85 11.52
CA GLU A 251 -6.69 4.44 12.60
C GLU A 251 -8.02 4.99 12.10
N ILE A 252 -8.02 5.70 10.97
CA ILE A 252 -9.23 6.20 10.33
C ILE A 252 -10.13 5.05 9.87
N ALA A 253 -9.57 4.05 9.19
CA ALA A 253 -10.33 2.91 8.70
C ALA A 253 -11.02 2.15 9.85
N LEU A 254 -10.28 1.83 10.91
CA LEU A 254 -10.80 1.11 12.07
C LEU A 254 -11.76 1.96 12.91
N SER A 255 -11.51 3.26 13.07
CA SER A 255 -12.30 4.13 13.96
C SER A 255 -13.52 4.77 13.29
N LEU A 256 -13.41 5.18 12.03
CA LEU A 256 -14.47 5.93 11.34
C LEU A 256 -15.38 5.05 10.49
N TYR A 257 -14.83 4.00 9.88
CA TYR A 257 -15.56 3.13 8.96
C TYR A 257 -16.17 1.90 9.67
N ASP A 258 -15.91 1.74 10.97
CA ASP A 258 -16.40 0.63 11.82
C ASP A 258 -16.10 -0.75 11.21
N LEU A 259 -14.87 -0.92 10.71
CA LEU A 259 -14.41 -2.15 10.06
C LEU A 259 -14.03 -3.22 11.09
N ARG A 260 -15.03 -3.76 11.78
CA ARG A 260 -14.85 -4.74 12.87
C ARG A 260 -14.31 -6.08 12.39
N GLY A 261 -13.57 -6.74 13.27
CA GLY A 261 -12.99 -8.06 12.99
C GLY A 261 -11.85 -8.02 11.98
N LEU A 262 -11.27 -6.83 11.74
CA LEU A 262 -10.11 -6.66 10.89
C LEU A 262 -8.84 -6.71 11.75
N LYS A 263 -7.90 -7.56 11.34
CA LYS A 263 -6.51 -7.56 11.82
C LYS A 263 -5.63 -7.04 10.71
N ILE A 264 -4.82 -6.02 11.00
CA ILE A 264 -3.86 -5.46 10.04
C ILE A 264 -2.47 -5.63 10.63
N LEU A 265 -1.56 -6.13 9.82
CA LEU A 265 -0.15 -6.23 10.15
C LEU A 265 0.65 -5.41 9.14
N VAL A 266 1.50 -4.52 9.61
CA VAL A 266 2.29 -3.61 8.80
C VAL A 266 3.76 -3.90 9.05
N ALA A 267 4.51 -4.13 7.98
CA ALA A 267 5.97 -4.14 8.02
C ALA A 267 6.51 -3.08 7.05
N ASP A 268 7.65 -2.49 7.39
CA ASP A 268 8.31 -1.51 6.54
C ASP A 268 9.69 -1.92 6.00
N PRO A 269 9.76 -2.99 5.18
CA PRO A 269 11.03 -3.55 4.72
C PRO A 269 11.73 -2.66 3.65
N GLY A 270 12.29 -1.53 4.05
CA GLY A 270 13.06 -0.62 3.19
C GLY A 270 12.20 0.36 2.39
N GLY A 271 12.60 0.68 1.16
CA GLY A 271 11.84 1.51 0.21
C GLY A 271 12.42 2.90 -0.04
N SER A 272 13.71 3.09 0.23
CA SER A 272 14.44 4.35 0.05
C SER A 272 15.78 4.14 -0.67
N GLY A 273 15.81 3.23 -1.65
CA GLY A 273 16.98 2.97 -2.50
C GLY A 273 17.88 1.84 -2.02
N GLU A 274 17.47 1.04 -1.03
CA GLU A 274 18.24 -0.12 -0.56
C GLU A 274 18.45 -1.12 -1.71
N ILE A 275 19.67 -1.65 -1.83
CA ILE A 275 20.06 -2.62 -2.86
C ILE A 275 20.31 -4.02 -2.29
N THR A 276 20.40 -4.16 -0.96
CA THR A 276 20.60 -5.45 -0.29
C THR A 276 19.65 -5.63 0.90
N ARG A 277 19.49 -6.88 1.33
CA ARG A 277 18.69 -7.20 2.53
C ARG A 277 19.40 -6.70 3.78
N GLU A 278 20.72 -6.75 3.80
CA GLU A 278 21.56 -6.25 4.90
C GLU A 278 21.34 -4.76 5.14
N GLU A 279 21.17 -3.96 4.08
CA GLU A 279 20.83 -2.53 4.19
C GLU A 279 19.43 -2.28 4.77
N ILE A 280 18.46 -3.13 4.43
CA ILE A 280 17.09 -3.07 4.95
C ILE A 280 17.09 -3.42 6.45
N TYR A 281 17.63 -4.58 6.81
CA TYR A 281 17.57 -5.08 8.18
C TYR A 281 18.59 -4.45 9.12
N GLY A 282 19.69 -3.90 8.60
CA GLY A 282 20.70 -3.20 9.39
C GLY A 282 20.18 -1.97 10.12
N ARG A 283 19.04 -1.40 9.69
CA ARG A 283 18.36 -0.29 10.36
C ARG A 283 17.22 -0.73 11.29
N GLY A 284 16.91 -2.02 11.29
CA GLY A 284 15.69 -2.57 11.90
C GLY A 284 14.45 -2.30 11.03
N VAL A 285 13.62 -3.33 10.87
CA VAL A 285 12.31 -3.23 10.21
C VAL A 285 11.24 -3.15 11.30
N SER A 286 10.42 -2.12 11.31
CA SER A 286 9.25 -2.02 12.19
C SER A 286 8.19 -3.02 11.73
N LEU A 287 7.60 -3.70 12.70
CA LEU A 287 6.46 -4.59 12.54
C LEU A 287 5.40 -4.20 13.55
N ALA A 288 4.27 -3.72 13.06
CA ALA A 288 3.15 -3.25 13.88
C ALA A 288 1.86 -4.00 13.55
N SER A 289 1.15 -4.46 14.59
CA SER A 289 -0.16 -5.10 14.46
C SER A 289 -1.26 -4.20 15.02
N TYR A 290 -2.40 -4.16 14.33
CA TYR A 290 -3.56 -3.35 14.65
C TYR A 290 -4.83 -4.18 14.62
N GLN A 291 -5.65 -4.08 15.68
CA GLN A 291 -6.93 -4.78 15.77
C GLN A 291 -7.94 -3.99 16.62
N VAL A 292 -9.23 -4.12 16.28
CA VAL A 292 -10.38 -3.64 17.07
C VAL A 292 -11.05 -4.80 17.79
#